data_AF-A0A0G1QSJ3-F1
#
_entry.id   AF-A0A0G1QSJ3-F1
#
_cell.length_a   1.000
_cell.length_b   1.000
_cell.length_c   1.000
_cell.angle_alpha   90.00
_cell.angle_beta   90.00
_cell.angle_gamma   90.00
#
_symmetry.space_group_name_H-M   'P 1'
#
loop_
_entity.id
_entity.type
_entity.pdbx_description
1 polymer ?
#
loop_
_entity_poly.entity_id
_entity_poly.type
_entity_poly.pdbx_seq_one_letter_code
_entity_poly.pdbx_strand_id
1 'polypeptide(L)'
;MNYSHILIMKAGPYCGYGLGEIIAIKQREQTLCGKFFWGYGGVFCRPNAMQGFIAHAKTHNQKIMILFSITPSSYALEAPERFTYFTNHLARWEKLPKEVLLVGNKKAPHFAIIAKDLREVSFEINLGDYCGFSGMFPDPNKYFDSYFRYRVDKACGLYQPKKNIPKRMVRIDYVAELTEPYSVYIK
;
A
#
# COMPACT_ATOMS: atom_id res chain seq x y z
N MET A 1 -11.56 -2.57 15.45
CA MET A 1 -10.10 -2.60 15.71
C MET A 1 -9.52 -1.33 15.12
N ASN A 2 -8.74 -0.56 15.88
CA ASN A 2 -8.14 0.67 15.37
C ASN A 2 -6.62 0.47 15.32
N TYR A 3 -6.07 0.44 14.11
CA TYR A 3 -4.63 0.39 13.91
C TYR A 3 -4.05 1.79 13.97
N SER A 4 -2.99 1.98 14.75
CA SER A 4 -2.35 3.30 14.93
C SER A 4 -1.76 3.84 13.63
N HIS A 5 -0.99 3.03 12.90
CA HIS A 5 -0.32 3.42 11.67
C HIS A 5 -0.82 2.54 10.53
N ILE A 6 -1.43 3.17 9.52
CA ILE A 6 -2.01 2.46 8.39
C ILE A 6 -1.45 2.92 7.05
N LEU A 7 -1.33 1.99 6.11
CA LEU A 7 -1.29 2.29 4.68
C LEU A 7 -2.61 1.82 4.09
N ILE A 8 -3.53 2.73 3.79
CA ILE A 8 -4.77 2.36 3.10
C ILE A 8 -4.52 2.32 1.60
N MET A 9 -5.04 1.29 0.92
CA MET A 9 -4.94 1.11 -0.53
C MET A 9 -6.28 0.68 -1.12
N LYS A 10 -6.66 1.26 -2.27
CA LYS A 10 -7.73 0.75 -3.11
C LYS A 10 -7.19 -0.44 -3.90
N ALA A 11 -7.83 -1.60 -3.78
CA ALA A 11 -7.43 -2.82 -4.46
C ALA A 11 -8.48 -3.22 -5.49
N GLY A 12 -8.07 -3.42 -6.73
CA GLY A 12 -8.94 -3.85 -7.82
C GLY A 12 -8.16 -4.62 -8.86
N PRO A 13 -8.83 -5.06 -9.95
CA PRO A 13 -8.16 -5.72 -11.06
C PRO A 13 -7.02 -4.87 -11.66
N TYR A 14 -5.91 -5.50 -12.02
CA TYR A 14 -4.71 -4.81 -12.48
C TYR A 14 -3.94 -5.61 -13.55
N CYS A 15 -3.64 -4.96 -14.67
CA CYS A 15 -2.85 -5.50 -15.79
C CYS A 15 -3.29 -6.90 -16.24
N GLY A 16 -4.61 -7.10 -16.40
CA GLY A 16 -5.18 -8.37 -16.88
C GLY A 16 -5.47 -9.40 -15.80
N TYR A 17 -5.08 -9.15 -14.55
CA TYR A 17 -5.39 -10.04 -13.42
C TYR A 17 -6.59 -9.53 -12.64
N GLY A 18 -7.54 -10.41 -12.32
CA GLY A 18 -8.61 -10.16 -11.37
C GLY A 18 -8.08 -10.04 -9.94
N LEU A 19 -8.83 -9.38 -9.06
CA LEU A 19 -8.39 -9.20 -7.66
C LEU A 19 -8.18 -10.54 -6.95
N GLY A 20 -9.07 -11.52 -7.12
CA GLY A 20 -8.92 -12.85 -6.52
C GLY A 20 -7.63 -13.55 -6.95
N GLU A 21 -7.28 -13.44 -8.25
CA GLU A 21 -6.03 -13.98 -8.78
C GLU A 21 -4.81 -13.27 -8.17
N ILE A 22 -4.85 -11.93 -8.08
CA ILE A 22 -3.81 -11.14 -7.43
C ILE A 22 -3.61 -11.62 -5.99
N ILE A 23 -4.68 -11.77 -5.20
CA ILE A 23 -4.59 -12.23 -3.81
C ILE A 23 -3.98 -13.63 -3.73
N ALA A 24 -4.41 -14.57 -4.58
CA ALA A 24 -3.84 -15.92 -4.63
C ALA A 24 -2.34 -15.90 -4.97
N ILE A 25 -1.92 -15.07 -5.93
CA ILE A 25 -0.51 -14.85 -6.27
C ILE A 25 0.26 -14.32 -5.06
N LYS A 26 -0.26 -13.32 -4.36
CA LYS A 26 0.42 -12.71 -3.19
C LYS A 26 0.50 -13.65 -2.00
N GLN A 27 -0.52 -14.47 -1.75
CA GLN A 27 -0.45 -15.52 -0.74
C GLN A 27 0.59 -16.59 -1.09
N ARG A 28 0.71 -16.95 -2.37
CA ARG A 28 1.76 -17.86 -2.85
C ARG A 28 3.16 -17.26 -2.69
N GLU A 29 3.35 -16.00 -3.08
CA GLU A 29 4.61 -15.27 -2.85
C GLU A 29 4.99 -15.29 -1.37
N GLN A 30 4.05 -14.96 -0.49
CA GLN A 30 4.26 -14.99 0.95
C GLN A 30 4.65 -16.37 1.47
N THR A 31 3.99 -17.42 0.98
CA THR A 31 4.27 -18.80 1.40
C THR A 31 5.69 -19.23 1.03
N LEU A 32 6.17 -18.85 -0.15
CA LEU A 32 7.47 -19.28 -0.67
C LEU A 32 8.63 -18.38 -0.26
N CYS A 33 8.37 -17.09 -0.03
CA CYS A 33 9.39 -16.07 0.25
C CYS A 33 9.32 -15.50 1.66
N GLY A 34 8.31 -15.87 2.46
CA GLY A 34 7.99 -15.28 3.77
C GLY A 34 7.37 -13.87 3.69
N LYS A 35 7.20 -13.32 2.48
CA LYS A 35 6.66 -11.99 2.19
C LYS A 35 6.19 -11.90 0.74
N PHE A 36 5.34 -10.94 0.45
CA PHE A 36 4.85 -10.64 -0.89
C PHE A 36 5.16 -9.20 -1.29
N PHE A 37 5.10 -8.94 -2.60
CA PHE A 37 5.30 -7.61 -3.16
C PHE A 37 3.99 -7.13 -3.79
N TRP A 38 3.53 -5.94 -3.42
CA TRP A 38 2.35 -5.32 -4.06
C TRP A 38 2.79 -4.14 -4.91
N GLY A 39 2.79 -4.34 -6.23
CA GLY A 39 3.21 -3.35 -7.20
C GLY A 39 2.17 -2.25 -7.44
N TYR A 40 2.64 -1.04 -7.68
CA TYR A 40 1.81 0.08 -8.06
C TYR A 40 2.60 1.16 -8.83
N GLY A 41 1.87 1.97 -9.59
CA GLY A 41 2.40 3.18 -10.23
C GLY A 41 1.98 4.47 -9.53
N GLY A 42 2.52 5.58 -10.01
CA GLY A 42 2.02 6.93 -9.70
C GLY A 42 2.88 7.75 -8.73
N VAL A 43 2.22 8.63 -7.96
CA VAL A 43 2.91 9.65 -7.15
C VAL A 43 2.77 9.44 -5.64
N PHE A 44 1.79 8.66 -5.21
CA PHE A 44 1.51 8.45 -3.80
C PHE A 44 2.38 7.34 -3.22
N CYS A 45 2.72 7.46 -1.93
CA CYS A 45 3.46 6.45 -1.17
C CYS A 45 4.72 5.94 -1.90
N ARG A 46 5.47 6.83 -2.57
CA ARG A 46 6.79 6.48 -3.11
C ARG A 46 7.76 6.16 -1.97
N PRO A 47 8.82 5.36 -2.21
CA PRO A 47 9.77 4.96 -1.16
C PRO A 47 10.28 6.13 -0.31
N ASN A 48 10.67 7.24 -0.94
CA ASN A 48 11.11 8.45 -0.24
C ASN A 48 9.99 9.14 0.56
N ALA A 49 8.78 9.22 0.00
CA ALA A 49 7.63 9.82 0.65
C ALA A 49 7.11 9.02 1.86
N MET A 50 7.44 7.72 1.95
CA MET A 50 7.07 6.87 3.07
C MET A 50 8.04 6.95 4.26
N GLN A 51 9.23 7.53 4.10
CA GLN A 51 10.28 7.51 5.13
C GLN A 51 9.81 8.14 6.45
N GLY A 52 9.14 9.29 6.39
CA GLY A 52 8.59 9.95 7.57
C GLY A 52 7.58 9.10 8.32
N PHE A 53 6.66 8.49 7.58
CA PHE A 53 5.66 7.57 8.14
C PHE A 53 6.30 6.34 8.79
N ILE A 54 7.27 5.72 8.12
CA ILE A 54 7.99 4.54 8.63
C ILE A 54 8.81 4.90 9.87
N ALA A 55 9.54 6.01 9.83
CA ALA A 55 10.32 6.50 10.98
C ALA A 55 9.39 6.77 12.17
N HIS A 56 8.26 7.44 11.94
CA HIS A 56 7.26 7.72 12.98
C HIS A 56 6.68 6.44 13.60
N ALA A 57 6.41 5.39 12.80
CA ALA A 57 5.97 4.10 13.34
C ALA A 57 7.06 3.45 14.21
N LYS A 58 8.30 3.43 13.74
CA LYS A 58 9.45 2.86 14.47
C LYS A 58 9.71 3.56 15.80
N THR A 59 9.71 4.89 15.83
CA THR A 59 9.96 5.66 17.07
C THR A 59 8.88 5.45 18.13
N HIS A 60 7.67 5.08 17.71
CA HIS A 60 6.54 4.79 18.62
C HIS A 60 6.36 3.28 18.88
N ASN A 61 7.30 2.44 18.42
CA ASN A 61 7.24 0.98 18.52
C ASN A 61 5.91 0.41 17.97
N GLN A 62 5.39 0.98 16.89
CA GLN A 62 4.14 0.57 16.25
C GLN A 62 4.40 -0.22 14.98
N LYS A 63 3.57 -1.25 14.76
CA LYS A 63 3.46 -1.93 13.47
C LYS A 63 2.69 -1.07 12.49
N ILE A 64 3.03 -1.21 11.20
CA ILE A 64 2.29 -0.57 10.11
C ILE A 64 1.38 -1.62 9.46
N MET A 65 0.08 -1.38 9.50
CA MET A 65 -0.92 -2.25 8.88
C MET A 65 -1.35 -1.71 7.53
N ILE A 66 -1.44 -2.59 6.54
CA ILE A 66 -1.93 -2.26 5.20
C ILE A 66 -3.39 -2.66 5.15
N LEU A 67 -4.26 -1.73 4.77
CA LEU A 67 -5.70 -1.93 4.70
C LEU A 67 -6.14 -1.83 3.24
N PHE A 68 -6.66 -2.92 2.70
CA PHE A 68 -7.14 -2.97 1.32
C PHE A 68 -8.66 -2.79 1.29
N SER A 69 -9.11 -1.73 0.62
CA SER A 69 -10.52 -1.50 0.30
C SER A 69 -10.77 -1.84 -1.17
N ILE A 70 -11.73 -2.71 -1.45
CA ILE A 70 -11.97 -3.17 -2.82
C ILE A 70 -12.58 -2.05 -3.68
N THR A 71 -12.10 -1.93 -4.90
CA THR A 71 -12.67 -1.07 -5.94
C THR A 71 -12.93 -1.87 -7.22
N PRO A 72 -14.06 -1.64 -7.93
CA PRO A 72 -14.30 -2.23 -9.24
C PRO A 72 -13.44 -1.58 -10.34
N SER A 73 -12.78 -0.45 -10.05
CA SER A 73 -11.89 0.22 -11.01
C SER A 73 -10.78 -0.72 -11.45
N SER A 74 -10.67 -0.94 -12.75
CA SER A 74 -9.60 -1.72 -13.35
C SER A 74 -8.57 -0.80 -14.01
N TYR A 75 -7.32 -1.25 -13.99
CA TYR A 75 -6.27 -0.68 -14.82
C TYR A 75 -5.77 -1.77 -15.76
N ALA A 76 -5.91 -1.57 -17.07
CA ALA A 76 -5.45 -2.49 -18.08
C ALA A 76 -4.39 -1.83 -18.96
N LEU A 77 -3.34 -2.57 -19.24
CA LEU A 77 -2.34 -2.26 -20.26
C LEU A 77 -2.43 -3.35 -21.31
N GLU A 78 -2.35 -2.97 -22.60
CA GLU A 78 -2.40 -3.94 -23.70
C GLU A 78 -1.21 -4.91 -23.67
N ALA A 79 -0.04 -4.44 -23.21
CA ALA A 79 1.17 -5.23 -23.08
C ALA A 79 1.90 -4.90 -21.76
N PRO A 80 1.45 -5.45 -20.62
CA PRO A 80 2.12 -5.21 -19.34
C PRO A 80 3.46 -5.95 -19.30
N GLU A 81 4.51 -5.26 -18.85
CA GLU A 81 5.86 -5.80 -18.76
C GLU A 81 6.17 -6.29 -17.35
N ARG A 82 6.91 -7.41 -17.23
CA ARG A 82 7.32 -7.96 -15.94
C ARG A 82 8.53 -7.23 -15.36
N PHE A 83 8.41 -6.72 -14.14
CA PHE A 83 9.53 -6.21 -13.36
C PHE A 83 10.39 -7.36 -12.83
N THR A 84 11.71 -7.21 -12.86
CA THR A 84 12.67 -8.27 -12.50
C THR A 84 13.70 -7.83 -11.47
N TYR A 85 13.76 -6.54 -11.15
CA TYR A 85 14.67 -5.98 -10.16
C TYR A 85 13.97 -5.03 -9.19
N PHE A 86 14.52 -4.89 -7.98
CA PHE A 86 14.10 -3.92 -6.98
C PHE A 86 15.28 -3.22 -6.30
N THR A 87 15.02 -2.08 -5.66
CA THR A 87 16.00 -1.34 -4.84
C THR A 87 15.33 -0.44 -3.80
N ASN A 88 15.98 -0.22 -2.66
CA ASN A 88 15.56 0.73 -1.63
C ASN A 88 16.30 2.09 -1.70
N HIS A 89 17.42 2.19 -2.44
CA HIS A 89 18.28 3.39 -2.46
C HIS A 89 18.78 3.81 -3.86
N LEU A 90 18.18 3.29 -4.94
CA LEU A 90 18.46 3.61 -6.36
C LEU A 90 19.87 3.26 -6.88
N ALA A 91 20.88 3.12 -6.01
CA ALA A 91 22.26 2.85 -6.37
C ALA A 91 22.55 1.37 -6.70
N ARG A 92 21.86 0.44 -6.04
CA ARG A 92 22.06 -1.01 -6.22
C ARG A 92 20.74 -1.70 -6.49
N TRP A 93 20.68 -2.42 -7.61
CA TRP A 93 19.51 -3.19 -8.01
C TRP A 93 19.73 -4.66 -7.70
N GLU A 94 18.74 -5.27 -7.06
CA GLU A 94 18.71 -6.69 -6.71
C GLU A 94 17.65 -7.40 -7.54
N LYS A 95 17.89 -8.66 -7.90
CA LYS A 95 16.89 -9.47 -8.62
C LYS A 95 15.70 -9.74 -7.69
N LEU A 96 14.50 -9.60 -8.22
CA LEU A 96 13.30 -10.09 -7.54
C LEU A 96 13.35 -11.63 -7.42
N PRO A 97 12.83 -12.22 -6.33
CA PRO A 97 12.63 -13.66 -6.25
C PRO A 97 11.83 -14.17 -7.44
N LYS A 98 12.14 -15.37 -7.94
CA LYS A 98 11.53 -15.92 -9.16
C LYS A 98 10.01 -16.13 -9.01
N GLU A 99 9.56 -16.31 -7.77
CA GLU A 99 8.19 -16.48 -7.33
C GLU A 99 7.39 -15.17 -7.37
N VAL A 100 8.05 -14.01 -7.33
CA VAL A 100 7.40 -12.71 -7.30
C VAL A 100 6.94 -12.31 -8.70
N LEU A 101 5.66 -11.99 -8.81
CA LEU A 101 5.04 -11.47 -10.02
C LEU A 101 4.64 -10.01 -9.82
N LEU A 102 5.38 -9.12 -10.48
CA LEU A 102 5.06 -7.72 -10.60
C LEU A 102 5.04 -7.37 -12.09
N VAL A 103 3.95 -6.75 -12.52
CA VAL A 103 3.75 -6.32 -13.90
C VAL A 103 3.31 -4.86 -13.93
N GLY A 104 3.54 -4.16 -15.03
CA GLY A 104 3.11 -2.77 -15.19
C GLY A 104 3.75 -2.10 -16.41
N ASN A 105 3.70 -0.77 -16.45
CA ASN A 105 4.29 0.01 -17.54
C ASN A 105 5.71 0.46 -17.18
N LYS A 106 6.75 -0.20 -17.71
CA LYS A 106 8.15 0.16 -17.40
C LYS A 106 8.56 1.56 -17.87
N LYS A 107 7.79 2.19 -18.76
CA LYS A 107 8.01 3.59 -19.20
C LYS A 107 7.61 4.62 -18.14
N ALA A 108 6.94 4.20 -17.07
CA ALA A 108 6.57 5.06 -15.95
C ALA A 108 7.21 4.57 -14.64
N PRO A 109 7.44 5.47 -13.66
CA PRO A 109 7.92 5.07 -12.35
C PRO A 109 6.97 4.09 -11.66
N HIS A 110 7.51 2.94 -11.25
CA HIS A 110 6.79 1.91 -10.51
C HIS A 110 7.52 1.59 -9.20
N PHE A 111 6.72 1.20 -8.23
CA PHE A 111 7.15 0.89 -6.88
C PHE A 111 6.43 -0.37 -6.43
N ALA A 112 6.95 -0.96 -5.36
CA ALA A 112 6.23 -2.00 -4.64
C ALA A 112 6.34 -1.76 -3.15
N ILE A 113 5.25 -2.04 -2.43
CA ILE A 113 5.34 -2.27 -0.99
C ILE A 113 5.67 -3.73 -0.73
N ILE A 114 6.26 -3.99 0.42
CA ILE A 114 6.66 -5.32 0.85
C ILE A 114 5.93 -5.60 2.15
N ALA A 115 5.23 -6.73 2.17
CA ALA A 115 4.31 -7.05 3.25
C ALA A 115 4.26 -8.55 3.51
N LYS A 116 3.68 -8.92 4.64
CA LYS A 116 3.44 -10.30 5.07
C LYS A 116 2.08 -10.39 5.76
N ASP A 117 1.70 -11.60 6.13
CA ASP A 117 0.44 -11.91 6.81
C ASP A 117 -0.81 -11.39 6.08
N LEU A 118 -0.83 -11.50 4.74
CA LEU A 118 -2.01 -11.16 3.93
C LEU A 118 -3.18 -12.08 4.29
N ARG A 119 -4.28 -11.49 4.74
CA ARG A 119 -5.49 -12.21 5.13
C ARG A 119 -6.76 -11.44 4.79
N GLU A 120 -7.82 -12.19 4.53
CA GLU A 120 -9.16 -11.66 4.37
C GLU A 120 -9.73 -11.23 5.73
N VAL A 121 -10.51 -10.15 5.71
CA VAL A 121 -11.19 -9.57 6.86
C VAL A 121 -12.52 -8.99 6.41
N SER A 122 -13.39 -8.62 7.36
CA SER A 122 -14.58 -7.85 7.08
C SER A 122 -14.84 -6.88 8.22
N PHE A 123 -14.39 -5.63 8.05
CA PHE A 123 -14.71 -4.54 8.96
C PHE A 123 -14.71 -3.20 8.23
N GLU A 124 -15.23 -2.17 8.88
CA GLU A 124 -15.21 -0.80 8.38
C GLU A 124 -14.33 0.09 9.25
N ILE A 125 -13.73 1.11 8.63
CA ILE A 125 -13.04 2.19 9.34
C ILE A 125 -13.67 3.52 8.96
N ASN A 126 -13.63 4.48 9.89
CA ASN A 126 -13.97 5.86 9.59
C ASN A 126 -12.73 6.56 9.02
N LEU A 127 -12.79 7.04 7.77
CA LEU A 127 -11.71 7.82 7.17
C LEU A 127 -11.45 9.13 7.93
N GLY A 128 -12.44 9.66 8.64
CA GLY A 128 -12.28 10.84 9.50
C GLY A 128 -11.39 10.61 10.72
N ASP A 129 -11.02 9.36 11.01
CA ASP A 129 -10.17 9.02 12.15
C ASP A 129 -8.68 9.04 11.83
N TYR A 130 -8.30 9.26 10.57
CA TYR A 130 -6.93 9.13 10.10
C TYR A 130 -6.43 10.40 9.42
N CYS A 131 -5.26 10.90 9.86
CA CYS A 131 -4.56 12.02 9.23
C CYS A 131 -3.34 11.54 8.45
N GLY A 132 -3.06 12.17 7.31
CA GLY A 132 -1.93 11.84 6.44
C GLY A 132 -0.59 12.36 6.97
N PHE A 133 0.47 12.14 6.20
CA PHE A 133 1.80 12.70 6.45
C PHE A 133 2.16 13.75 5.39
N SER A 134 2.93 14.74 5.82
CA SER A 134 3.60 15.74 4.99
C SER A 134 5.07 15.80 5.39
N GLY A 135 5.92 15.14 4.59
CA GLY A 135 7.32 14.93 4.92
C GLY A 135 7.50 13.98 6.11
N MET A 136 8.19 14.44 7.15
CA MET A 136 8.52 13.62 8.33
C MET A 136 7.42 13.55 9.38
N PHE A 137 6.38 14.40 9.29
CA PHE A 137 5.41 14.59 10.36
C PHE A 137 3.97 14.35 9.89
N PRO A 138 3.06 13.95 10.81
CA PRO A 138 1.63 13.93 10.56
C PRO A 138 1.11 15.32 10.18
N ASP A 139 0.15 15.38 9.27
CA ASP A 139 -0.45 16.60 8.76
C ASP A 139 -1.94 16.67 9.18
N PRO A 140 -2.28 17.51 10.18
CA PRO A 140 -3.64 17.61 10.69
C PRO A 140 -4.62 18.26 9.69
N ASN A 141 -4.14 18.81 8.59
CA ASN A 141 -4.99 19.35 7.52
C ASN A 141 -5.35 18.31 6.45
N LYS A 142 -4.72 17.12 6.50
CA LYS A 142 -4.81 16.09 5.46
C LYS A 142 -5.51 14.83 5.97
N TYR A 143 -6.73 14.96 6.45
CA TYR A 143 -7.52 13.82 6.90
C TYR A 143 -8.08 13.00 5.74
N PHE A 144 -8.22 11.69 5.91
CA PHE A 144 -8.59 10.81 4.80
C PHE A 144 -10.03 11.03 4.33
N ASP A 145 -10.93 11.48 5.21
CA ASP A 145 -12.29 11.80 4.82
C ASP A 145 -12.34 12.88 3.74
N SER A 146 -11.42 13.83 3.70
CA SER A 146 -11.27 14.86 2.66
C SER A 146 -10.23 14.50 1.59
N TYR A 147 -9.09 13.93 1.99
CA TYR A 147 -7.92 13.67 1.14
C TYR A 147 -8.03 12.37 0.33
N PHE A 148 -8.50 11.28 0.91
CA PHE A 148 -8.53 9.96 0.28
C PHE A 148 -9.76 9.81 -0.64
N ARG A 149 -9.81 10.62 -1.69
CA ARG A 149 -10.92 10.74 -2.65
C ARG A 149 -10.43 10.55 -4.09
N TYR A 150 -11.36 10.20 -4.98
CA TYR A 150 -11.14 10.16 -6.43
C TYR A 150 -9.89 9.33 -6.80
N ARG A 151 -8.90 9.97 -7.42
CA ARG A 151 -7.65 9.37 -7.92
C ARG A 151 -6.63 9.02 -6.85
N VAL A 152 -6.84 9.44 -5.60
CA VAL A 152 -5.99 9.00 -4.48
C VAL A 152 -6.35 7.55 -4.17
N ASP A 153 -5.45 6.65 -4.50
CA ASP A 153 -5.59 5.20 -4.42
C ASP A 153 -4.80 4.60 -3.25
N LYS A 154 -3.89 5.36 -2.65
CA LYS A 154 -3.09 4.95 -1.49
C LYS A 154 -2.69 6.13 -0.62
N ALA A 155 -2.64 5.94 0.69
CA ALA A 155 -2.23 6.96 1.65
C ALA A 155 -1.68 6.36 2.95
N CYS A 156 -0.60 6.94 3.47
CA CYS A 156 -0.10 6.65 4.82
C CYS A 156 -0.88 7.48 5.84
N GLY A 157 -1.32 6.86 6.93
CA GLY A 157 -2.24 7.46 7.90
C GLY A 157 -1.85 7.16 9.34
N LEU A 158 -2.01 8.16 10.20
CA LEU A 158 -1.94 8.04 11.65
C LEU A 158 -3.35 8.15 12.23
N TYR A 159 -3.69 7.24 13.15
CA TYR A 159 -4.95 7.30 13.88
C TYR A 159 -4.97 8.51 14.82
N GLN A 160 -5.80 9.49 14.48
CA GLN A 160 -5.99 10.73 15.23
C GLN A 160 -7.46 11.16 15.09
N PRO A 161 -8.38 10.57 15.85
CA PRO A 161 -9.81 10.78 15.63
C PRO A 161 -10.26 12.21 15.88
N LYS A 162 -11.03 12.77 14.93
CA LYS A 162 -11.72 14.05 15.09
C LYS A 162 -13.07 13.85 15.75
N LYS A 163 -13.38 14.70 16.74
CA LYS A 163 -14.72 14.75 17.35
C LYS A 163 -15.68 15.53 16.44
N ASN A 164 -16.95 15.13 16.45
CA ASN A 164 -18.07 15.88 15.86
C ASN A 164 -17.99 16.14 14.34
N ILE A 165 -17.31 15.28 13.58
CA ILE A 165 -17.36 15.29 12.11
C ILE A 165 -18.27 14.18 11.58
N PRO A 166 -18.96 14.37 10.44
CA PRO A 166 -19.69 13.30 9.78
C PRO A 166 -18.78 12.10 9.52
N LYS A 167 -19.26 10.90 9.88
CA LYS A 167 -18.51 9.67 9.63
C LYS A 167 -18.47 9.37 8.14
N ARG A 168 -17.30 8.99 7.66
CA ARG A 168 -17.12 8.46 6.31
C ARG A 168 -16.54 7.06 6.42
N MET A 169 -17.43 6.07 6.44
CA MET A 169 -17.05 4.68 6.56
C MET A 169 -16.52 4.14 5.23
N VAL A 170 -15.52 3.27 5.31
CA VAL A 170 -15.04 2.47 4.18
C VAL A 170 -14.83 1.03 4.65
N ARG A 171 -15.28 0.08 3.82
CA ARG A 171 -15.07 -1.34 4.04
C ARG A 171 -13.64 -1.74 3.72
N ILE A 172 -13.06 -2.56 4.60
CA ILE A 172 -11.76 -3.20 4.47
C ILE A 172 -11.99 -4.69 4.33
N ASP A 173 -11.43 -5.26 3.26
CA ASP A 173 -11.62 -6.66 2.87
C ASP A 173 -10.35 -7.49 3.04
N TYR A 174 -9.18 -6.85 2.99
CA TYR A 174 -7.91 -7.52 3.28
C TYR A 174 -7.02 -6.66 4.17
N VAL A 175 -6.19 -7.31 4.97
CA VAL A 175 -5.10 -6.66 5.70
C VAL A 175 -3.79 -7.40 5.52
N ALA A 176 -2.69 -6.68 5.67
CA ALA A 176 -1.34 -7.22 5.73
C ALA A 176 -0.46 -6.38 6.67
N GLU A 177 0.68 -6.89 7.10
CA GLU A 177 1.70 -6.16 7.87
C GLU A 177 2.81 -5.68 6.92
N LEU A 178 3.09 -4.38 6.89
CA LEU A 178 4.20 -3.82 6.12
C LEU A 178 5.52 -4.24 6.76
N THR A 179 6.48 -4.73 5.97
CA THR A 179 7.74 -5.28 6.47
C THR A 179 8.93 -4.79 5.67
N GLU A 180 10.12 -4.77 6.27
CA GLU A 180 11.37 -4.33 5.64
C GLU A 180 11.60 -4.99 4.26
N PRO A 181 12.10 -4.24 3.25
CA PRO A 181 12.43 -2.80 3.27
C PRO A 181 11.25 -1.82 3.07
N TYR A 182 10.01 -2.24 3.36
CA TYR A 182 8.75 -1.49 3.32
C TYR A 182 8.27 -1.06 1.94
N SER A 183 9.05 -0.24 1.24
CA SER A 183 8.70 0.29 -0.08
C SER A 183 9.97 0.42 -0.93
N VAL A 184 9.89 -0.06 -2.16
CA VAL A 184 11.03 -0.17 -3.07
C VAL A 184 10.69 0.35 -4.45
N TYR A 185 11.70 0.79 -5.18
CA TYR A 185 11.62 1.03 -6.62
C TYR A 185 11.74 -0.31 -7.34
N ILE A 186 11.03 -0.49 -8.46
CA ILE A 186 11.08 -1.72 -9.27
C ILE A 186 11.33 -1.39 -10.75
N LYS A 187 12.04 -2.28 -11.47
CA LYS A 187 12.31 -2.18 -12.92
C LYS A 187 12.41 -3.55 -13.58
#